data_AF-A0A4Q7E3P5-F1
#
_entry.id   AF-A0A4Q7E3P5-F1
#
_cell.length_a   1.000
_cell.length_b   1.000
_cell.length_c   1.000
_cell.angle_alpha   90.00
_cell.angle_beta   90.00
_cell.angle_gamma   90.00
#
_symmetry.space_group_name_H-M   'P 1'
#
loop_
_entity.id
_entity.type
_entity.pdbx_description
1 polymer ?
#
loop_
_entity_poly.entity_id
_entity_poly.type
_entity_poly.pdbx_seq_one_letter_code
_entity_poly.pdbx_strand_id
1 'polypeptide(L)'
;MSIARFLIPLVGSLILIMAFNTKAMTLSELHQIKKGKFFLAGNTPYEPVVSLALKTRGTGEYKSTSSSELQWRKTADGLQVSLQSPEVIWEFNEQGTLFRAETYQWSVHPKGSGEEVTYIQHMRVVRLDTMEVVETEQQSFSGLLLSAKAMGEWPTDMAEGVWSLPAVDHVYQGEDSVSVFGDVEARFFADGRGEMTHYDNSTSRFKWRIRGNRLSLTYWHKGVKKKFAFRIVESIKGIGQRVIATLQDTDGSAPLLRTGFMVKQQDLQFNYDNTIGAWRSGDIRYDYYEDHIHIPNLAFPASTWTFNQNGEIERQKIIHPELGTVAVCPDDTCYVSCVFKMKLLARDDNTLYISFSSDSELVPRGPHVFMGKAVKPFQLDKQHSVSGFNYSWLNQTTLTVKSGDKSEPYFFTLMPTANGGSEYFYSKGTPRNVQGPFSVVDGKLHLSATDGAVQVVEIVDANRKALSVCRYPLGSQCGAGDEATMVFHHGLEQIK
;
A
#
# COMPACT_ATOMS: atom_id res chain seq x y z
N MET A 1 -54.21 -13.25 46.64
CA MET A 1 -52.79 -13.62 46.42
C MET A 1 -52.53 -13.57 44.93
N SER A 2 -51.66 -12.65 44.53
CA SER A 2 -51.39 -12.21 43.17
C SER A 2 -50.27 -13.04 42.53
N ILE A 3 -50.45 -13.47 41.28
CA ILE A 3 -49.35 -13.85 40.38
C ILE A 3 -49.51 -12.97 39.14
N ALA A 4 -48.72 -11.90 39.08
CA ALA A 4 -48.61 -11.02 37.92
C ALA A 4 -47.41 -11.44 37.08
N ARG A 5 -47.67 -11.81 35.83
CA ARG A 5 -46.67 -12.01 34.78
C ARG A 5 -46.15 -10.63 34.35
N PHE A 6 -44.85 -10.39 34.52
CA PHE A 6 -44.18 -9.22 33.97
C PHE A 6 -43.71 -9.50 32.53
N LEU A 7 -44.20 -8.69 31.59
CA LEU A 7 -43.62 -8.52 30.27
C LEU A 7 -42.25 -7.85 30.39
N ILE A 8 -41.25 -8.42 29.73
CA ILE A 8 -39.95 -7.79 29.46
C ILE A 8 -40.06 -7.08 28.11
N PRO A 9 -39.72 -5.78 28.00
CA PRO A 9 -39.69 -5.12 26.71
C PRO A 9 -38.41 -5.53 25.95
N LEU A 10 -38.61 -6.08 24.74
CA LEU A 10 -37.58 -6.14 23.71
C LEU A 10 -37.17 -4.70 23.35
N VAL A 11 -36.00 -4.26 23.80
CA VAL A 11 -35.29 -3.15 23.16
C VAL A 11 -34.37 -3.78 22.13
N GLY A 12 -34.91 -3.95 20.91
CA GLY A 12 -34.11 -4.24 19.73
C GLY A 12 -33.28 -3.01 19.40
N SER A 13 -31.97 -3.10 19.62
CA SER A 13 -31.00 -2.14 19.10
C SER A 13 -31.07 -2.19 17.57
N LEU A 14 -31.78 -1.22 16.98
CA LEU A 14 -31.63 -0.89 15.57
C LEU A 14 -30.19 -0.42 15.34
N ILE A 15 -29.34 -1.32 14.87
CA ILE A 15 -28.11 -0.94 14.19
C ILE A 15 -28.57 -0.25 12.90
N LEU A 16 -28.56 1.08 12.89
CA LEU A 16 -28.68 1.84 11.65
C LEU A 16 -27.49 1.44 10.77
N ILE A 17 -27.75 0.58 9.80
CA ILE A 17 -26.89 0.42 8.63
C ILE A 17 -26.96 1.77 7.91
N MET A 18 -26.00 2.65 8.16
CA MET A 18 -25.81 3.85 7.35
C MET A 18 -25.30 3.37 5.99
N ALA A 19 -26.26 3.03 5.10
CA ALA A 19 -25.98 2.93 3.68
C ALA A 19 -25.42 4.29 3.24
N PHE A 20 -24.17 4.31 2.80
CA PHE A 20 -23.59 5.46 2.15
C PHE A 20 -24.50 5.83 0.97
N ASN A 21 -25.10 7.02 0.97
CA ASN A 21 -25.83 7.50 -0.19
C ASN A 21 -24.81 7.71 -1.33
N THR A 22 -24.76 6.69 -2.19
CA THR A 22 -24.34 6.64 -3.60
C THR A 22 -23.13 7.48 -3.96
N LYS A 23 -21.99 6.79 -4.14
CA LYS A 23 -20.66 7.34 -4.44
C LYS A 23 -20.37 7.30 -5.96
N ALA A 24 -21.38 7.22 -6.82
CA ALA A 24 -21.19 7.37 -8.27
C ALA A 24 -20.65 8.77 -8.57
N MET A 25 -19.60 8.87 -9.39
CA MET A 25 -19.22 10.17 -9.95
C MET A 25 -19.12 10.09 -11.47
N THR A 26 -20.27 10.30 -12.09
CA THR A 26 -20.46 10.43 -13.52
C THR A 26 -19.88 11.75 -14.05
N LEU A 27 -19.69 11.84 -15.36
CA LEU A 27 -19.30 13.09 -16.03
C LEU A 27 -20.28 14.23 -15.73
N SER A 28 -21.58 13.93 -15.72
CA SER A 28 -22.63 14.89 -15.38
C SER A 28 -22.46 15.44 -13.96
N GLU A 29 -22.18 14.59 -12.98
CA GLU A 29 -21.97 15.02 -11.58
C GLU A 29 -20.71 15.87 -11.44
N LEU A 30 -19.60 15.50 -12.10
CA LEU A 30 -18.40 16.33 -12.22
C LEU A 30 -18.73 17.71 -12.79
N HIS A 31 -19.52 17.74 -13.86
CA HIS A 31 -19.97 18.97 -14.50
C HIS A 31 -21.01 19.75 -13.69
N GLN A 32 -21.61 19.17 -12.65
CA GLN A 32 -22.48 19.88 -11.72
C GLN A 32 -21.72 20.56 -10.58
N ILE A 33 -20.44 20.24 -10.37
CA ILE A 33 -19.59 20.92 -9.38
C ILE A 33 -19.52 22.42 -9.68
N LYS A 34 -19.89 23.24 -8.70
CA LYS A 34 -19.81 24.71 -8.75
C LYS A 34 -18.86 25.30 -7.71
N LYS A 35 -18.83 24.70 -6.52
CA LYS A 35 -17.97 25.03 -5.37
C LYS A 35 -18.10 23.92 -4.33
N GLY A 36 -17.15 23.83 -3.42
CA GLY A 36 -17.20 22.89 -2.31
C GLY A 36 -15.82 22.50 -1.84
N LYS A 37 -15.76 21.74 -0.74
CA LYS A 37 -14.54 21.08 -0.30
C LYS A 37 -14.62 19.62 -0.68
N PHE A 38 -13.61 19.15 -1.39
CA PHE A 38 -13.51 17.79 -1.88
C PHE A 38 -12.18 17.18 -1.47
N PHE A 39 -12.11 15.85 -1.47
CA PHE A 39 -10.89 15.10 -1.30
C PHE A 39 -10.76 14.13 -2.47
N LEU A 40 -9.61 14.14 -3.15
CA LEU A 40 -9.20 13.03 -4.00
C LEU A 40 -8.45 12.05 -3.11
N ALA A 41 -8.92 10.82 -3.02
CA ALA A 41 -8.29 9.78 -2.24
C ALA A 41 -8.17 8.52 -3.09
N GLY A 42 -6.95 8.00 -3.22
CA GLY A 42 -6.72 6.72 -3.85
C GLY A 42 -7.45 5.57 -3.15
N ASN A 43 -7.55 4.45 -3.86
CA ASN A 43 -8.07 3.20 -3.35
C ASN A 43 -7.13 2.55 -2.32
N THR A 44 -5.82 2.83 -2.41
CA THR A 44 -4.83 2.30 -1.46
C THR A 44 -4.24 3.38 -0.55
N PRO A 45 -3.72 3.00 0.64
CA PRO A 45 -3.07 3.94 1.56
C PRO A 45 -1.81 4.63 1.01
N TYR A 46 -1.22 4.10 -0.06
CA TYR A 46 0.03 4.58 -0.65
C TYR A 46 -0.19 5.60 -1.76
N GLU A 47 -1.40 5.67 -2.29
CA GLU A 47 -1.75 6.62 -3.34
C GLU A 47 -1.92 8.03 -2.76
N PRO A 48 -1.62 9.07 -3.55
CA PRO A 48 -1.69 10.44 -3.09
C PRO A 48 -3.12 10.81 -2.67
N VAL A 49 -3.21 11.65 -1.65
CA VAL A 49 -4.46 12.23 -1.18
C VAL A 49 -4.36 13.74 -1.16
N VAL A 50 -5.33 14.40 -1.78
CA VAL A 50 -5.33 15.86 -1.88
C VAL A 50 -6.70 16.43 -1.50
N SER A 51 -6.70 17.60 -0.88
CA SER A 51 -7.89 18.36 -0.53
C SER A 51 -8.04 19.54 -1.48
N LEU A 52 -9.21 19.62 -2.11
CA LEU A 52 -9.57 20.67 -3.06
C LEU A 52 -10.70 21.53 -2.49
N ALA A 53 -10.43 22.78 -2.14
CA ALA A 53 -11.45 23.75 -1.75
C ALA A 53 -11.81 24.63 -2.97
N LEU A 54 -12.74 24.14 -3.79
CA LEU A 54 -13.18 24.80 -5.02
C LEU A 54 -14.12 25.97 -4.70
N LYS A 55 -13.80 27.15 -5.21
CA LYS A 55 -14.61 28.37 -5.16
C LYS A 55 -15.25 28.64 -6.52
N THR A 56 -16.24 29.54 -6.53
CA THR A 56 -16.86 30.04 -7.76
C THR A 56 -15.85 30.74 -8.66
N ARG A 57 -16.10 30.79 -9.98
CA ARG A 57 -15.21 31.39 -11.01
C ARG A 57 -13.90 30.63 -11.23
N GLY A 58 -13.87 29.33 -10.93
CA GLY A 58 -12.73 28.49 -11.28
C GLY A 58 -11.50 28.69 -10.41
N THR A 59 -11.62 29.26 -9.20
CA THR A 59 -10.49 29.40 -8.26
C THR A 59 -10.63 28.47 -7.06
N GLY A 60 -9.61 28.33 -6.23
CA GLY A 60 -9.71 27.53 -5.01
C GLY A 60 -8.42 27.47 -4.20
N GLU A 61 -8.38 26.52 -3.27
CA GLU A 61 -7.19 26.18 -2.48
C GLU A 61 -6.93 24.67 -2.57
N TYR A 62 -5.66 24.32 -2.81
CA TYR A 62 -5.12 22.97 -2.83
C TYR A 62 -4.37 22.71 -1.52
N LYS A 63 -4.50 21.49 -0.98
CA LYS A 63 -3.77 21.03 0.22
C LYS A 63 -3.37 19.57 0.07
N SER A 64 -2.10 19.25 0.27
CA SER A 64 -1.53 17.89 0.25
C SER A 64 -0.40 17.76 1.28
N THR A 65 0.87 17.84 0.88
CA THR A 65 2.03 18.07 1.77
C THR A 65 2.41 19.55 1.78
N SER A 66 1.93 20.29 0.77
CA SER A 66 2.02 21.74 0.64
C SER A 66 0.61 22.36 0.51
N SER A 67 0.55 23.70 0.45
CA SER A 67 -0.68 24.43 0.11
C SER A 67 -0.43 25.35 -1.06
N SER A 68 -1.42 25.47 -1.95
CA SER A 68 -1.32 26.29 -3.16
C SER A 68 -2.67 26.87 -3.52
N GLU A 69 -2.70 28.07 -4.09
CA GLU A 69 -3.90 28.50 -4.81
C GLU A 69 -4.06 27.64 -6.06
N LEU A 70 -5.31 27.35 -6.43
CA LEU A 70 -5.60 26.59 -7.64
C LEU A 70 -6.51 27.36 -8.57
N GLN A 71 -6.41 27.02 -9.85
CA GLN A 71 -7.42 27.29 -10.86
C GLN A 71 -8.05 25.96 -11.27
N TRP A 72 -9.34 25.95 -11.55
CA TRP A 72 -10.05 24.76 -11.98
C TRP A 72 -11.06 25.07 -13.06
N ARG A 73 -11.24 24.12 -13.98
CA ARG A 73 -12.22 24.21 -15.06
C ARG A 73 -12.76 22.83 -15.39
N LYS A 74 -13.97 22.82 -15.95
CA LYS A 74 -14.56 21.62 -16.55
C LYS A 74 -13.94 21.42 -17.93
N THR A 75 -13.60 20.20 -18.25
CA THR A 75 -13.16 19.76 -19.58
C THR A 75 -14.24 18.87 -20.18
N ALA A 76 -14.11 18.51 -21.46
CA ALA A 76 -15.04 17.58 -22.11
C ALA A 76 -15.16 16.26 -21.32
N ASP A 77 -14.03 15.79 -20.78
CA ASP A 77 -13.92 14.47 -20.16
C ASP A 77 -13.83 14.51 -18.62
N GLY A 78 -14.01 15.68 -17.98
CA GLY A 78 -14.01 15.77 -16.52
C GLY A 78 -13.66 17.14 -15.93
N LEU A 79 -12.77 17.13 -14.93
CA LEU A 79 -12.33 18.30 -14.17
C LEU A 79 -10.81 18.43 -14.24
N GLN A 80 -10.31 19.64 -14.51
CA GLN A 80 -8.89 19.96 -14.46
C GLN A 80 -8.63 20.97 -13.34
N VAL A 81 -7.56 20.76 -12.58
CA VAL A 81 -7.11 21.59 -11.46
C VAL A 81 -5.63 21.92 -11.67
N SER A 82 -5.30 23.19 -11.91
CA SER A 82 -3.94 23.68 -12.08
C SER A 82 -3.49 24.41 -10.81
N LEU A 83 -2.28 24.13 -10.35
CA LEU A 83 -1.70 24.73 -9.15
C LEU A 83 -0.95 26.01 -9.54
N GLN A 84 -1.17 27.11 -8.80
CA GLN A 84 -0.45 28.37 -9.02
C GLN A 84 1.01 28.26 -8.54
N SER A 85 1.22 27.57 -7.44
CA SER A 85 2.52 27.12 -6.97
C SER A 85 2.56 25.60 -7.03
N PRO A 86 3.40 24.99 -7.89
CA PRO A 86 3.56 23.55 -7.96
C PRO A 86 3.94 22.94 -6.61
N GLU A 87 3.45 21.74 -6.33
CA GLU A 87 3.84 20.97 -5.16
C GLU A 87 5.14 20.23 -5.45
N VAL A 88 6.18 20.54 -4.67
CA VAL A 88 7.46 19.84 -4.73
C VAL A 88 7.29 18.42 -4.20
N ILE A 89 7.70 17.43 -5.00
CA ILE A 89 7.64 16.01 -4.63
C ILE A 89 9.00 15.55 -4.11
N TRP A 90 10.08 15.85 -4.85
CA TRP A 90 11.46 15.62 -4.44
C TRP A 90 12.43 16.54 -5.19
N GLU A 91 13.61 16.74 -4.60
CA GLU A 91 14.75 17.44 -5.21
C GLU A 91 15.93 16.47 -5.31
N PHE A 92 16.72 16.58 -6.37
CA PHE A 92 17.87 15.70 -6.60
C PHE A 92 19.00 16.44 -7.30
N ASN A 93 20.22 15.94 -7.13
CA ASN A 93 21.41 16.45 -7.79
C ASN A 93 21.87 15.44 -8.86
N GLU A 94 22.05 15.93 -10.08
CA GLU A 94 22.67 15.15 -11.15
C GLU A 94 23.85 15.92 -11.71
N GLN A 95 25.05 15.34 -11.58
CA GLN A 95 26.32 15.91 -12.06
C GLN A 95 26.58 17.36 -11.61
N GLY A 96 26.20 17.69 -10.37
CA GLY A 96 26.37 19.03 -9.79
C GLY A 96 25.22 19.99 -10.09
N THR A 97 24.27 19.61 -10.94
CA THR A 97 23.07 20.40 -11.26
C THR A 97 21.90 19.97 -10.37
N LEU A 98 21.18 20.93 -9.80
CA LEU A 98 20.01 20.65 -8.96
C LEU A 98 18.73 20.63 -9.81
N PHE A 99 17.91 19.62 -9.58
CA PHE A 99 16.62 19.40 -10.21
C PHE A 99 15.53 19.22 -9.16
N ARG A 100 14.30 19.51 -9.57
CA ARG A 100 13.12 19.33 -8.74
C ARG A 100 11.97 18.71 -9.53
N ALA A 101 11.44 17.61 -9.02
CA ALA A 101 10.19 17.05 -9.50
C ALA A 101 9.02 17.72 -8.77
N GLU A 102 8.05 18.21 -9.54
CA GLU A 102 6.90 18.93 -8.98
C GLU A 102 5.59 18.58 -9.68
N THR A 103 4.52 18.50 -8.91
CA THR A 103 3.15 18.39 -9.42
C THR A 103 2.62 19.77 -9.71
N TYR A 104 2.17 20.01 -10.95
CA TYR A 104 1.63 21.31 -11.35
C TYR A 104 0.14 21.25 -11.69
N GLN A 105 -0.42 20.06 -11.92
CA GLN A 105 -1.81 19.90 -12.30
C GLN A 105 -2.36 18.51 -11.92
N TRP A 106 -3.66 18.47 -11.65
CA TRP A 106 -4.46 17.26 -11.53
C TRP A 106 -5.59 17.27 -12.58
N SER A 107 -5.86 16.11 -13.18
CA SER A 107 -7.08 15.89 -13.97
C SER A 107 -7.91 14.78 -13.33
N VAL A 108 -9.23 14.89 -13.37
CA VAL A 108 -10.16 13.94 -12.76
C VAL A 108 -11.20 13.55 -13.79
N HIS A 109 -11.31 12.26 -14.05
CA HIS A 109 -12.18 11.65 -15.05
C HIS A 109 -13.07 10.59 -14.41
N PRO A 110 -14.33 10.45 -14.86
CA PRO A 110 -15.16 9.34 -14.41
C PRO A 110 -14.57 8.00 -14.88
N LYS A 111 -14.59 6.97 -14.04
CA LYS A 111 -14.12 5.64 -14.40
C LYS A 111 -15.32 4.71 -14.63
N GLY A 112 -15.62 4.45 -15.91
CA GLY A 112 -16.77 3.64 -16.30
C GLY A 112 -18.11 4.20 -15.81
N SER A 113 -19.07 3.32 -15.53
CA SER A 113 -20.37 3.67 -14.93
C SER A 113 -20.38 3.61 -13.39
N GLY A 114 -19.20 3.51 -12.77
CA GLY A 114 -19.05 3.18 -11.35
C GLY A 114 -18.88 4.37 -10.41
N GLU A 115 -18.52 4.03 -9.16
CA GLU A 115 -18.27 4.97 -8.04
C GLU A 115 -16.85 5.54 -7.99
N GLU A 116 -16.04 5.20 -8.99
CA GLU A 116 -14.64 5.55 -9.04
C GLU A 116 -14.36 6.66 -10.05
N VAL A 117 -13.26 7.37 -9.79
CA VAL A 117 -12.62 8.25 -10.75
C VAL A 117 -11.22 7.77 -11.05
N THR A 118 -10.81 8.04 -12.28
CA THR A 118 -9.39 8.09 -12.62
C THR A 118 -8.91 9.51 -12.40
N TYR A 119 -7.89 9.69 -11.59
CA TYR A 119 -7.24 11.00 -11.48
C TYR A 119 -5.78 10.90 -11.91
N ILE A 120 -5.36 11.91 -12.67
CA ILE A 120 -4.05 11.98 -13.32
C ILE A 120 -3.26 13.10 -12.65
N GLN A 121 -2.14 12.74 -12.05
CA GLN A 121 -1.13 13.67 -11.56
C GLN A 121 -0.23 14.06 -12.73
N HIS A 122 -0.15 15.36 -13.01
CA HIS A 122 0.75 15.90 -14.03
C HIS A 122 1.98 16.45 -13.33
N MET A 123 3.12 15.82 -13.60
CA MET A 123 4.41 16.12 -12.99
C MET A 123 5.37 16.70 -14.02
N ARG A 124 6.35 17.46 -13.55
CA ARG A 124 7.45 17.94 -14.36
C ARG A 124 8.74 17.98 -13.56
N VAL A 125 9.86 17.81 -14.25
CA VAL A 125 11.20 18.01 -13.69
C VAL A 125 11.70 19.37 -14.14
N VAL A 126 12.10 20.19 -13.17
CA VAL A 126 12.61 21.55 -13.39
C VAL A 126 14.07 21.61 -12.97
N ARG A 127 14.91 22.11 -13.86
CA ARG A 127 16.31 22.44 -13.56
C ARG A 127 16.37 23.77 -12.80
N LEU A 128 16.94 23.80 -11.61
CA LEU A 128 16.75 24.93 -10.67
C LEU A 128 17.60 26.18 -10.98
N ASP A 129 18.69 26.06 -11.72
CA ASP A 129 19.53 27.20 -12.12
C ASP A 129 18.94 27.97 -13.32
N THR A 130 18.27 27.29 -14.25
CA THR A 130 17.64 27.90 -15.44
C THR A 130 16.13 28.03 -15.34
N MET A 131 15.50 27.32 -14.38
CA MET A 131 14.05 27.15 -14.28
C MET A 131 13.42 26.49 -15.53
N GLU A 132 14.22 25.76 -16.30
CA GLU A 132 13.78 25.04 -17.49
C GLU A 132 13.07 23.74 -17.11
N VAL A 133 11.97 23.44 -17.80
CA VAL A 133 11.30 22.14 -17.71
C VAL A 133 12.01 21.16 -18.63
N VAL A 134 12.68 20.16 -18.06
CA VAL A 134 13.46 19.17 -18.83
C VAL A 134 12.67 17.90 -19.13
N GLU A 135 11.65 17.61 -18.32
CA GLU A 135 10.82 16.42 -18.47
C GLU A 135 9.41 16.67 -17.94
N THR A 136 8.42 15.99 -18.53
CA THR A 136 7.04 15.96 -18.04
C THR A 136 6.55 14.53 -18.00
N GLU A 137 5.89 14.15 -16.91
CA GLU A 137 5.35 12.81 -16.69
C GLU A 137 3.88 12.90 -16.25
N GLN A 138 3.11 11.86 -16.53
CA GLN A 138 1.77 11.71 -16.00
C GLN A 138 1.63 10.38 -15.26
N GLN A 139 1.08 10.44 -14.06
CA GLN A 139 0.76 9.25 -13.28
C GLN A 139 -0.74 9.14 -13.07
N SER A 140 -1.32 8.01 -13.46
CA SER A 140 -2.76 7.75 -13.34
C SER A 140 -3.05 6.87 -12.14
N PHE A 141 -4.07 7.25 -11.37
CA PHE A 141 -4.52 6.54 -10.20
C PHE A 141 -6.01 6.26 -10.27
N SER A 142 -6.45 5.19 -9.61
CA SER A 142 -7.88 4.92 -9.37
C SER A 142 -8.24 5.32 -7.96
N GLY A 143 -9.36 6.03 -7.78
CA GLY A 143 -9.83 6.38 -6.44
C GLY A 143 -11.18 7.06 -6.43
N LEU A 144 -11.38 7.88 -5.40
CA LEU A 144 -12.65 8.53 -5.10
C LEU A 144 -12.48 10.05 -5.07
N LEU A 145 -13.46 10.80 -5.61
CA LEU A 145 -13.64 12.22 -5.30
C LEU A 145 -14.76 12.37 -4.28
N LEU A 146 -14.39 12.71 -3.04
CA LEU A 146 -15.31 12.75 -1.92
C LEU A 146 -15.64 14.18 -1.54
N SER A 147 -16.91 14.57 -1.62
CA SER A 147 -17.36 15.82 -1.02
C SER A 147 -17.22 15.74 0.50
N ALA A 148 -16.60 16.74 1.12
CA ALA A 148 -16.43 16.81 2.57
C ALA A 148 -17.75 16.79 3.34
N LYS A 149 -18.89 17.07 2.69
CA LYS A 149 -20.24 16.98 3.29
C LYS A 149 -20.86 15.58 3.18
N ALA A 150 -20.43 14.78 2.21
CA ALA A 150 -20.95 13.44 1.94
C ALA A 150 -20.12 12.33 2.61
N MET A 151 -18.94 12.66 3.15
CA MET A 151 -18.11 11.71 3.91
C MET A 151 -18.82 11.24 5.18
N GLY A 152 -18.59 9.98 5.57
CA GLY A 152 -19.32 9.28 6.63
C GLY A 152 -19.19 9.92 8.02
N GLU A 153 -20.25 9.84 8.81
CA GLU A 153 -20.26 10.29 10.19
C GLU A 153 -19.51 9.32 11.10
N TRP A 154 -18.84 9.87 12.13
CA TRP A 154 -18.12 9.03 13.07
C TRP A 154 -19.08 8.32 14.02
N PRO A 155 -18.83 7.04 14.34
CA PRO A 155 -19.48 6.44 15.50
C PRO A 155 -19.08 7.24 16.73
N THR A 156 -20.06 7.56 17.57
CA THR A 156 -19.83 8.40 18.76
C THR A 156 -19.09 7.68 19.87
N ASP A 157 -19.09 6.34 19.85
CA ASP A 157 -18.38 5.53 20.83
C ASP A 157 -17.03 5.04 20.30
N MET A 158 -15.99 5.76 20.70
CA MET A 158 -14.58 5.43 20.47
C MET A 158 -13.89 4.92 21.74
N ALA A 159 -14.55 5.05 22.91
CA ALA A 159 -13.90 4.93 24.22
C ALA A 159 -13.60 3.48 24.62
N GLU A 160 -14.20 2.51 23.92
CA GLU A 160 -13.95 1.11 24.15
C GLU A 160 -12.78 0.59 23.31
N GLY A 161 -11.75 0.08 23.97
CA GLY A 161 -10.64 -0.65 23.35
C GLY A 161 -9.42 0.20 22.98
N VAL A 162 -8.52 -0.41 22.24
CA VAL A 162 -7.31 0.21 21.69
C VAL A 162 -7.47 0.32 20.19
N TRP A 163 -7.08 1.46 19.62
CA TRP A 163 -7.20 1.75 18.20
C TRP A 163 -5.83 1.99 17.60
N SER A 164 -5.60 1.53 16.38
CA SER A 164 -4.49 2.03 15.57
C SER A 164 -4.92 3.34 14.89
N LEU A 165 -4.09 4.39 15.00
CA LEU A 165 -4.31 5.67 14.33
C LEU A 165 -3.28 5.88 13.23
N PRO A 166 -3.70 6.16 11.98
CA PRO A 166 -2.77 6.18 10.88
C PRO A 166 -1.90 7.43 10.81
N ALA A 167 -0.63 7.24 10.44
CA ALA A 167 0.33 8.31 10.10
C ALA A 167 0.45 9.43 11.15
N VAL A 168 0.45 9.06 12.43
CA VAL A 168 0.57 10.02 13.54
C VAL A 168 2.03 10.38 13.79
N ASP A 169 2.91 9.38 13.78
CA ASP A 169 4.35 9.61 13.89
C ASP A 169 4.92 10.00 12.54
N HIS A 170 5.64 11.11 12.52
CA HIS A 170 6.39 11.60 11.37
C HIS A 170 7.84 11.72 11.80
N VAL A 171 8.68 10.80 11.31
CA VAL A 171 10.07 10.64 11.74
C VAL A 171 10.97 10.97 10.56
N TYR A 172 12.07 11.68 10.84
CA TYR A 172 13.12 11.98 9.89
C TYR A 172 14.37 11.18 10.27
N GLN A 173 14.89 10.39 9.34
CA GLN A 173 16.10 9.58 9.54
C GLN A 173 17.32 10.26 8.91
N GLY A 174 18.28 10.67 9.75
CA GLY A 174 19.61 11.12 9.34
C GLY A 174 19.68 12.44 8.55
N GLU A 175 20.89 12.77 8.07
CA GLU A 175 21.15 13.90 7.15
C GLU A 175 20.51 13.68 5.77
N ASP A 176 20.30 12.42 5.38
CA ASP A 176 19.71 12.00 4.10
C ASP A 176 18.19 12.24 3.99
N SER A 177 17.57 12.86 5.00
CA SER A 177 16.19 13.36 4.95
C SER A 177 15.12 12.32 4.61
N VAL A 178 15.33 11.04 4.93
CA VAL A 178 14.30 10.02 4.71
C VAL A 178 13.18 10.23 5.71
N SER A 179 12.01 10.61 5.19
CA SER A 179 10.81 10.82 5.99
C SER A 179 9.96 9.55 6.02
N VAL A 180 9.70 9.04 7.22
CA VAL A 180 8.88 7.85 7.44
C VAL A 180 7.70 8.16 8.35
N PHE A 181 6.63 7.37 8.21
CA PHE A 181 5.39 7.53 8.95
C PHE A 181 5.08 6.30 9.79
N GLY A 182 4.54 6.52 10.99
CA GLY A 182 4.15 5.47 11.92
C GLY A 182 2.72 5.63 12.41
N ASP A 183 1.96 4.55 12.30
CA ASP A 183 0.70 4.38 13.00
C ASP A 183 0.96 4.19 14.50
N VAL A 184 0.14 4.81 15.34
CA VAL A 184 0.25 4.72 16.81
C VAL A 184 -0.89 3.90 17.39
N GLU A 185 -0.65 3.29 18.55
CA GLU A 185 -1.72 2.68 19.34
C GLU A 185 -2.33 3.74 20.25
N ALA A 186 -3.66 3.86 20.27
CA ALA A 186 -4.37 4.90 21.00
C ALA A 186 -5.55 4.34 21.78
N ARG A 187 -5.70 4.78 23.02
CA ARG A 187 -6.87 4.53 23.87
C ARG A 187 -7.64 5.84 24.05
N PHE A 188 -8.92 5.81 23.75
CA PHE A 188 -9.83 6.93 23.95
C PHE A 188 -10.57 6.76 25.27
N PHE A 189 -10.79 7.85 26.00
CA PHE A 189 -11.61 7.88 27.21
C PHE A 189 -12.87 8.70 26.96
N ALA A 190 -13.98 8.29 27.57
CA ALA A 190 -15.30 8.89 27.38
C ALA A 190 -15.37 10.38 27.75
N ASP A 191 -14.42 10.89 28.54
CA ASP A 191 -14.33 12.29 28.96
C ASP A 191 -13.65 13.21 27.92
N GLY A 192 -13.37 12.71 26.71
CA GLY A 192 -12.70 13.45 25.65
C GLY A 192 -11.18 13.53 25.79
N ARG A 193 -10.58 12.73 26.69
CA ARG A 193 -9.13 12.52 26.78
C ARG A 193 -8.73 11.17 26.19
N GLY A 194 -7.44 10.97 25.99
CA GLY A 194 -6.89 9.70 25.55
C GLY A 194 -5.38 9.64 25.74
N GLU A 195 -4.81 8.48 25.45
CA GLU A 195 -3.37 8.22 25.49
C GLU A 195 -2.96 7.46 24.24
N MET A 196 -1.80 7.78 23.68
CA MET A 196 -1.22 7.06 22.56
C MET A 196 0.22 6.66 22.83
N THR A 197 0.64 5.54 22.27
CA THR A 197 2.00 5.01 22.32
C THR A 197 2.65 5.17 20.94
N HIS A 198 3.78 5.88 20.92
CA HIS A 198 4.57 6.20 19.73
C HIS A 198 5.50 5.04 19.35
N TYR A 199 6.10 5.12 18.16
CA TYR A 199 7.04 4.11 17.66
C TYR A 199 8.26 3.89 18.58
N ASP A 200 8.69 4.94 19.30
CA ASP A 200 9.81 4.91 20.25
C ASP A 200 9.39 4.47 21.67
N ASN A 201 8.18 3.92 21.80
CA ASN A 201 7.52 3.52 23.05
C ASN A 201 7.25 4.68 24.03
N SER A 202 7.49 5.94 23.65
CA SER A 202 7.04 7.07 24.45
C SER A 202 5.51 7.16 24.39
N THR A 203 4.92 7.79 25.41
CA THR A 203 3.46 7.98 25.48
C THR A 203 3.09 9.46 25.46
N SER A 204 2.01 9.78 24.76
CA SER A 204 1.42 11.13 24.75
C SER A 204 -0.03 11.09 25.16
N ARG A 205 -0.44 12.04 26.00
CA ARG A 205 -1.85 12.29 26.28
C ARG A 205 -2.44 13.23 25.25
N PHE A 206 -3.65 12.94 24.81
CA PHE A 206 -4.37 13.76 23.85
C PHE A 206 -5.77 14.15 24.32
N LYS A 207 -6.29 15.23 23.75
CA LYS A 207 -7.72 15.59 23.82
C LYS A 207 -8.35 15.29 22.47
N TRP A 208 -9.56 14.75 22.47
CA TRP A 208 -10.28 14.43 21.25
C TRP A 208 -11.72 14.92 21.28
N ARG A 209 -12.31 15.09 20.09
CA ARG A 209 -13.71 15.39 19.90
C ARG A 209 -14.18 14.97 18.52
N ILE A 210 -15.45 14.59 18.43
CA ILE A 210 -16.15 14.35 17.16
C ILE A 210 -17.07 15.55 16.88
N ARG A 211 -17.09 16.03 15.65
CA ARG A 211 -18.05 17.01 15.14
C ARG A 211 -18.51 16.61 13.74
N GLY A 212 -19.70 16.03 13.65
CA GLY A 212 -20.20 15.40 12.41
C GLY A 212 -19.23 14.34 11.92
N ASN A 213 -18.80 14.46 10.66
CA ASN A 213 -17.85 13.54 10.02
C ASN A 213 -16.35 13.84 10.28
N ARG A 214 -16.02 14.56 11.36
CA ARG A 214 -14.63 14.88 11.71
C ARG A 214 -14.31 14.50 13.16
N LEU A 215 -13.39 13.57 13.33
CA LEU A 215 -12.67 13.33 14.58
C LEU A 215 -11.46 14.27 14.62
N SER A 216 -11.25 14.99 15.72
CA SER A 216 -10.10 15.88 15.89
C SER A 216 -9.34 15.54 17.16
N LEU A 217 -8.01 15.43 17.08
CA LEU A 217 -7.12 15.18 18.21
C LEU A 217 -6.15 16.34 18.38
N THR A 218 -5.73 16.59 19.61
CA THR A 218 -4.66 17.54 19.94
C THR A 218 -3.82 16.97 21.06
N TYR A 219 -2.50 16.93 20.85
CA TYR A 219 -1.53 16.43 21.83
C TYR A 219 -0.24 17.24 21.76
N TRP A 220 0.65 16.98 22.71
CA TRP A 220 2.02 17.48 22.72
C TRP A 220 2.96 16.30 22.71
N HIS A 221 3.95 16.34 21.83
CA HIS A 221 5.01 15.35 21.78
C HIS A 221 6.34 16.06 21.58
N LYS A 222 7.33 15.72 22.42
CA LYS A 222 8.66 16.36 22.43
C LYS A 222 8.61 17.89 22.42
N GLY A 223 7.67 18.47 23.19
CA GLY A 223 7.51 19.92 23.31
C GLY A 223 6.83 20.61 22.11
N VAL A 224 6.33 19.87 21.13
CA VAL A 224 5.60 20.42 19.97
C VAL A 224 4.13 20.04 20.04
N LYS A 225 3.26 21.03 19.87
CA LYS A 225 1.81 20.82 19.79
C LYS A 225 1.42 20.32 18.41
N LYS A 226 0.72 19.20 18.36
CA LYS A 226 0.24 18.56 17.13
C LYS A 226 -1.29 18.55 17.10
N LYS A 227 -1.88 18.76 15.92
CA LYS A 227 -3.33 18.66 15.70
C LYS A 227 -3.61 17.71 14.55
N PHE A 228 -4.47 16.73 14.80
CA PHE A 228 -4.93 15.81 13.77
C PHE A 228 -6.43 15.99 13.52
N ALA A 229 -6.82 15.76 12.28
CA ALA A 229 -8.21 15.59 11.89
C ALA A 229 -8.34 14.33 11.04
N PHE A 230 -9.29 13.46 11.40
CA PHE A 230 -9.62 12.26 10.66
C PHE A 230 -11.01 12.40 10.06
N ARG A 231 -11.16 11.95 8.81
CA ARG A 231 -12.45 11.90 8.09
C ARG A 231 -12.63 10.52 7.47
N ILE A 232 -13.80 9.94 7.64
CA ILE A 232 -14.12 8.59 7.15
C ILE A 232 -14.28 8.64 5.63
N VAL A 233 -13.49 7.82 4.95
CA VAL A 233 -13.65 7.50 3.53
C VAL A 233 -14.59 6.32 3.38
N GLU A 234 -14.39 5.31 4.22
CA GLU A 234 -15.04 4.02 4.10
C GLU A 234 -15.09 3.35 5.47
N SER A 235 -16.21 2.72 5.79
CA SER A 235 -16.39 1.96 7.02
C SER A 235 -16.10 0.49 6.79
N ILE A 236 -15.33 -0.11 7.70
CA ILE A 236 -15.06 -1.54 7.75
C ILE A 236 -15.93 -2.10 8.86
N LYS A 237 -16.88 -2.97 8.48
CA LYS A 237 -17.96 -3.43 9.34
C LYS A 237 -17.42 -4.02 10.65
N GLY A 238 -17.83 -3.44 11.77
CA GLY A 238 -17.50 -3.94 13.11
C GLY A 238 -16.03 -3.81 13.54
N ILE A 239 -15.15 -3.24 12.71
CA ILE A 239 -13.69 -3.26 12.95
C ILE A 239 -13.07 -1.88 12.94
N GLY A 240 -13.47 -1.01 12.01
CA GLY A 240 -12.76 0.26 11.85
C GLY A 240 -13.18 1.07 10.65
N GLN A 241 -12.28 1.95 10.21
CA GLN A 241 -12.54 2.94 9.17
C GLN A 241 -11.29 3.13 8.32
N ARG A 242 -11.43 3.25 7.01
CA ARG A 242 -10.42 3.91 6.17
C ARG A 242 -10.63 5.41 6.26
N VAL A 243 -9.57 6.15 6.57
CA VAL A 243 -9.66 7.57 6.89
C VAL A 243 -8.66 8.39 6.11
N ILE A 244 -9.00 9.67 5.89
CA ILE A 244 -8.02 10.71 5.57
C ILE A 244 -7.58 11.33 6.88
N ALA A 245 -6.29 11.21 7.19
CA ALA A 245 -5.62 11.92 8.25
C ALA A 245 -5.10 13.26 7.71
N THR A 246 -5.37 14.34 8.43
CA THR A 246 -4.78 15.66 8.19
C THR A 246 -4.02 16.07 9.43
N LEU A 247 -2.69 16.07 9.34
CA LEU A 247 -1.81 16.66 10.33
C LEU A 247 -1.70 18.17 10.07
N GLN A 248 -1.87 18.95 11.12
CA GLN A 248 -1.62 20.39 11.15
C GLN A 248 -0.63 20.65 12.27
N ASP A 249 0.60 20.94 11.88
CA ASP A 249 1.59 21.47 12.81
C ASP A 249 1.25 22.91 13.13
N THR A 250 1.44 23.28 14.40
CA THR A 250 1.04 24.61 14.88
C THR A 250 2.10 25.68 14.63
N ASP A 251 3.22 25.33 14.00
CA ASP A 251 4.34 26.22 13.64
C ASP A 251 4.13 26.94 12.28
N GLY A 252 3.01 26.70 11.61
CA GLY A 252 2.69 27.34 10.33
C GLY A 252 3.17 26.56 9.10
N SER A 253 3.73 25.36 9.28
CA SER A 253 3.99 24.45 8.17
C SER A 253 2.69 24.00 7.48
N ALA A 254 2.83 23.65 6.20
CA ALA A 254 1.70 23.20 5.40
C ALA A 254 1.07 21.93 5.99
N PRO A 255 -0.26 21.74 5.84
CA PRO A 255 -0.89 20.52 6.30
C PRO A 255 -0.30 19.32 5.57
N LEU A 256 -0.23 18.19 6.26
CA LEU A 256 0.11 16.90 5.67
C LEU A 256 -1.13 16.02 5.61
N LEU A 257 -1.52 15.62 4.41
CA LEU A 257 -2.63 14.70 4.17
C LEU A 257 -2.11 13.30 3.86
N ARG A 258 -2.72 12.30 4.52
CA ARG A 258 -2.45 10.87 4.33
C ARG A 258 -3.74 10.08 4.39
N THR A 259 -3.77 8.92 3.74
CA THR A 259 -4.81 7.92 3.96
C THR A 259 -4.25 6.78 4.81
N GLY A 260 -5.13 6.06 5.48
CA GLY A 260 -4.75 4.89 6.26
C GLY A 260 -5.95 4.26 6.94
N PHE A 261 -5.71 3.16 7.65
CA PHE A 261 -6.75 2.45 8.37
C PHE A 261 -6.70 2.78 9.85
N MET A 262 -7.85 3.16 10.39
CA MET A 262 -8.07 3.30 11.81
C MET A 262 -8.87 2.09 12.29
N VAL A 263 -8.19 1.15 12.94
CA VAL A 263 -8.73 -0.18 13.28
C VAL A 263 -8.74 -0.36 14.78
N LYS A 264 -9.87 -0.82 15.33
CA LYS A 264 -9.99 -1.24 16.73
C LYS A 264 -9.33 -2.61 16.89
N GLN A 265 -8.41 -2.72 17.84
CA GLN A 265 -7.81 -3.97 18.23
C GLN A 265 -8.90 -4.88 18.85
N GLN A 266 -9.09 -6.04 18.24
CA GLN A 266 -9.87 -7.16 18.75
C GLN A 266 -8.99 -8.03 19.65
N ASP A 267 -9.62 -8.89 20.46
CA ASP A 267 -8.91 -9.90 21.25
C ASP A 267 -8.51 -11.08 20.34
N LEU A 268 -7.57 -10.81 19.44
CA LEU A 268 -7.02 -11.74 18.47
C LEU A 268 -5.49 -11.67 18.51
N GLN A 269 -4.87 -12.81 18.26
CA GLN A 269 -3.42 -12.95 18.16
C GLN A 269 -3.11 -13.95 17.05
N PHE A 270 -1.95 -13.82 16.42
CA PHE A 270 -1.55 -14.83 15.45
C PHE A 270 -1.22 -16.15 16.16
N ASN A 271 -1.53 -17.24 15.48
CA ASN A 271 -1.11 -18.58 15.84
C ASN A 271 -0.99 -19.41 14.55
N TYR A 272 -0.36 -20.57 14.66
CA TYR A 272 -0.10 -21.42 13.50
C TYR A 272 -1.39 -21.75 12.72
N ASP A 273 -2.49 -22.07 13.39
CA ASP A 273 -3.76 -22.43 12.75
C ASP A 273 -4.38 -21.27 11.95
N ASN A 274 -4.20 -20.04 12.42
CA ASN A 274 -4.80 -18.86 11.82
C ASN A 274 -3.90 -18.15 10.80
N THR A 275 -2.60 -18.45 10.76
CA THR A 275 -1.66 -17.85 9.79
C THR A 275 -1.43 -18.68 8.53
N ILE A 276 -1.59 -20.01 8.58
CA ILE A 276 -1.38 -20.87 7.40
C ILE A 276 -2.32 -20.50 6.26
N GLY A 277 -1.73 -20.23 5.10
CA GLY A 277 -2.42 -19.89 3.85
C GLY A 277 -1.62 -18.91 2.98
N ALA A 278 -2.23 -18.47 1.88
CA ALA A 278 -1.79 -17.40 1.02
C ALA A 278 -2.44 -16.07 1.42
N TRP A 279 -1.63 -15.09 1.80
CA TRP A 279 -2.05 -13.75 2.18
C TRP A 279 -1.87 -12.82 0.99
N ARG A 280 -2.92 -12.09 0.60
CA ARG A 280 -2.89 -11.20 -0.57
C ARG A 280 -3.21 -9.77 -0.16
N SER A 281 -2.38 -8.83 -0.59
CA SER A 281 -2.59 -7.39 -0.42
C SER A 281 -2.35 -6.70 -1.75
N GLY A 282 -3.45 -6.41 -2.47
CA GLY A 282 -3.37 -6.02 -3.89
C GLY A 282 -2.72 -7.16 -4.70
N ASP A 283 -1.74 -6.82 -5.53
CA ASP A 283 -1.00 -7.81 -6.32
C ASP A 283 0.08 -8.57 -5.53
N ILE A 284 0.38 -8.14 -4.30
CA ILE A 284 1.41 -8.77 -3.48
C ILE A 284 0.84 -10.01 -2.80
N ARG A 285 1.57 -11.13 -2.86
CA ARG A 285 1.17 -12.42 -2.30
C ARG A 285 2.25 -12.96 -1.37
N TYR A 286 1.88 -13.27 -0.14
CA TYR A 286 2.73 -13.81 0.90
C TYR A 286 2.21 -15.19 1.31
N ASP A 287 2.99 -16.25 1.14
CA ASP A 287 2.57 -17.61 1.47
C ASP A 287 3.17 -18.05 2.82
N TYR A 288 2.34 -18.60 3.70
CA TYR A 288 2.75 -19.09 5.02
C TYR A 288 2.44 -20.57 5.19
N TYR A 289 3.45 -21.41 5.38
CA TYR A 289 3.34 -22.86 5.40
C TYR A 289 3.32 -23.44 6.83
N GLU A 290 2.92 -24.72 6.93
CA GLU A 290 2.82 -25.46 8.19
C GLU A 290 4.15 -25.58 8.94
N ASP A 291 5.29 -25.53 8.25
CA ASP A 291 6.63 -25.53 8.82
C ASP A 291 7.14 -24.13 9.22
N HIS A 292 6.24 -23.15 9.23
CA HIS A 292 6.49 -21.78 9.72
C HIS A 292 7.44 -20.97 8.84
N ILE A 293 7.68 -21.48 7.64
CA ILE A 293 8.37 -20.78 6.59
C ILE A 293 7.37 -19.86 5.90
N HIS A 294 7.77 -18.61 5.79
CA HIS A 294 7.04 -17.60 5.07
C HIS A 294 7.78 -17.22 3.79
N ILE A 295 7.06 -17.18 2.68
CA ILE A 295 7.53 -16.82 1.36
C ILE A 295 6.84 -15.51 0.96
N PRO A 296 7.52 -14.36 1.00
CA PRO A 296 6.88 -13.06 0.78
C PRO A 296 6.28 -12.85 -0.60
N ASN A 297 6.78 -13.58 -1.60
CA ASN A 297 6.16 -13.93 -2.88
C ASN A 297 7.06 -15.00 -3.54
N LEU A 298 6.64 -15.55 -4.69
CA LEU A 298 7.40 -16.58 -5.41
C LEU A 298 8.85 -16.19 -5.77
N ALA A 299 9.15 -14.89 -5.82
CA ALA A 299 10.44 -14.33 -6.22
C ALA A 299 11.35 -13.92 -5.06
N PHE A 300 10.78 -13.63 -3.89
CA PHE A 300 11.53 -13.12 -2.76
C PHE A 300 12.02 -14.26 -1.86
N PRO A 301 13.21 -14.11 -1.26
CA PRO A 301 13.76 -15.09 -0.33
C PRO A 301 12.78 -15.45 0.78
N ALA A 302 12.67 -16.75 1.03
CA ALA A 302 11.97 -17.32 2.16
C ALA A 302 12.59 -16.83 3.47
N SER A 303 11.82 -16.88 4.54
CA SER A 303 12.26 -16.51 5.88
C SER A 303 11.50 -17.30 6.92
N THR A 304 12.19 -17.73 7.97
CA THR A 304 11.53 -18.29 9.16
C THR A 304 10.93 -17.17 9.99
N TRP A 305 9.72 -17.39 10.49
CA TRP A 305 9.02 -16.46 11.38
C TRP A 305 9.03 -16.98 12.80
N THR A 306 9.09 -16.08 13.77
CA THR A 306 8.95 -16.42 15.18
C THR A 306 7.73 -15.72 15.76
N PHE A 307 6.96 -16.45 16.57
CA PHE A 307 5.91 -15.88 17.41
C PHE A 307 6.51 -15.44 18.73
N ASN A 308 6.26 -14.20 19.12
CA ASN A 308 6.54 -13.78 20.49
C ASN A 308 5.40 -14.23 21.44
N GLN A 309 5.57 -13.98 22.73
CA GLN A 309 4.60 -14.37 23.76
C GLN A 309 3.22 -13.70 23.60
N ASN A 310 3.13 -12.62 22.82
CA ASN A 310 1.88 -11.90 22.54
C ASN A 310 1.22 -12.37 21.24
N GLY A 311 1.74 -13.42 20.59
CA GLY A 311 1.28 -13.89 19.29
C GLY A 311 1.49 -12.86 18.18
N GLU A 312 2.54 -12.04 18.29
CA GLU A 312 3.03 -11.19 17.21
C GLU A 312 4.14 -11.92 16.45
N ILE A 313 4.27 -11.58 15.18
CA ILE A 313 5.26 -12.17 14.29
C ILE A 313 6.46 -11.26 14.21
N GLU A 314 7.65 -11.83 14.40
CA GLU A 314 8.91 -11.22 13.99
C GLU A 314 9.52 -11.99 12.82
N ARG A 315 9.91 -11.26 11.79
CA ARG A 315 10.62 -11.77 10.61
C ARG A 315 11.92 -10.99 10.44
N GLN A 316 13.02 -11.70 10.25
CA GLN A 316 14.30 -11.09 9.96
C GLN A 316 14.71 -11.34 8.50
N LYS A 317 15.21 -10.30 7.82
CA LYS A 317 15.92 -10.43 6.55
C LYS A 317 17.39 -10.64 6.86
N ILE A 318 17.88 -11.85 6.61
CA ILE A 318 19.25 -12.26 6.90
C ILE A 318 20.09 -12.17 5.62
N ILE A 319 21.27 -11.55 5.72
CA ILE A 319 22.22 -11.42 4.62
C ILE A 319 23.50 -12.17 4.96
N HIS A 320 23.89 -13.09 4.09
CA HIS A 320 25.22 -13.67 4.03
C HIS A 320 26.10 -12.81 3.09
N PRO A 321 27.33 -12.44 3.49
CA PRO A 321 28.19 -11.56 2.68
C PRO A 321 28.46 -12.07 1.26
N GLU A 322 28.57 -13.39 1.08
CA GLU A 322 28.88 -14.02 -0.21
C GLU A 322 27.65 -14.56 -0.96
N LEU A 323 26.60 -14.96 -0.24
CA LEU A 323 25.44 -15.65 -0.82
C LEU A 323 24.24 -14.70 -1.01
N GLY A 324 24.32 -13.48 -0.47
CA GLY A 324 23.22 -12.53 -0.49
C GLY A 324 22.16 -12.87 0.56
N THR A 325 20.88 -12.66 0.22
CA THR A 325 19.79 -12.92 1.17
C THR A 325 19.54 -14.42 1.33
N VAL A 326 19.51 -14.90 2.57
CA VAL A 326 19.30 -16.31 2.91
C VAL A 326 18.14 -16.46 3.90
N ALA A 327 17.46 -17.60 3.86
CA ALA A 327 16.33 -17.89 4.75
C ALA A 327 16.79 -18.31 6.16
N VAL A 328 17.88 -19.06 6.21
CA VAL A 328 18.60 -19.51 7.41
C VAL A 328 20.08 -19.32 7.14
N CYS A 329 20.84 -18.79 8.10
CA CYS A 329 22.26 -18.62 7.88
C CYS A 329 22.97 -19.99 7.88
N PRO A 330 23.80 -20.31 6.87
CA PRO A 330 24.53 -21.58 6.82
C PRO A 330 25.73 -21.63 7.78
N ASP A 331 26.19 -20.48 8.27
CA ASP A 331 27.34 -20.32 9.16
C ASP A 331 27.17 -19.10 10.09
N ASP A 332 28.25 -18.62 10.72
CA ASP A 332 28.21 -17.51 11.67
C ASP A 332 28.49 -16.13 11.02
N THR A 333 28.52 -16.03 9.69
CA THR A 333 28.92 -14.80 8.99
C THR A 333 27.76 -13.87 8.61
N CYS A 334 26.52 -14.33 8.73
CA CYS A 334 25.36 -13.52 8.38
C CYS A 334 25.08 -12.41 9.40
N TYR A 335 24.32 -11.42 8.94
CA TYR A 335 23.77 -10.37 9.79
C TYR A 335 22.31 -10.07 9.42
N VAL A 336 21.57 -9.49 10.36
CA VAL A 336 20.19 -9.05 10.15
C VAL A 336 20.20 -7.67 9.50
N SER A 337 19.71 -7.57 8.28
CA SER A 337 19.63 -6.32 7.53
C SER A 337 18.33 -5.55 7.83
N CYS A 338 17.24 -6.27 8.08
CA CYS A 338 15.94 -5.67 8.37
C CYS A 338 15.10 -6.59 9.26
N VAL A 339 14.32 -6.01 10.16
CA VAL A 339 13.35 -6.69 11.03
C VAL A 339 11.96 -6.20 10.68
N PHE A 340 11.04 -7.11 10.41
CA PHE A 340 9.62 -6.84 10.22
C PHE A 340 8.85 -7.38 11.42
N LYS A 341 7.95 -6.56 11.97
CA LYS A 341 7.08 -6.92 13.09
C LYS A 341 5.64 -6.82 12.65
N MET A 342 4.83 -7.83 12.95
CA MET A 342 3.43 -7.89 12.55
C MET A 342 2.55 -8.27 13.72
N LYS A 343 1.50 -7.48 13.94
CA LYS A 343 0.48 -7.70 14.97
C LYS A 343 -0.90 -7.79 14.34
N LEU A 344 -1.64 -8.86 14.61
CA LEU A 344 -3.03 -8.99 14.18
C LEU A 344 -3.88 -8.03 15.00
N LEU A 345 -4.51 -7.06 14.33
CA LEU A 345 -5.40 -6.12 15.01
C LEU A 345 -6.85 -6.58 14.96
N ALA A 346 -7.30 -7.06 13.80
CA ALA A 346 -8.68 -7.46 13.60
C ALA A 346 -8.82 -8.41 12.41
N ARG A 347 -9.98 -9.06 12.31
CA ARG A 347 -10.35 -9.92 11.19
C ARG A 347 -11.80 -9.69 10.76
N ASP A 348 -12.02 -9.55 9.46
CA ASP A 348 -13.35 -9.55 8.81
C ASP A 348 -13.39 -10.69 7.80
N ASP A 349 -14.14 -11.77 8.09
CA ASP A 349 -14.16 -12.98 7.27
C ASP A 349 -12.75 -13.51 6.96
N ASN A 350 -12.29 -13.37 5.70
CA ASN A 350 -10.96 -13.76 5.25
C ASN A 350 -9.96 -12.59 5.21
N THR A 351 -10.36 -11.37 5.55
CA THR A 351 -9.49 -10.20 5.59
C THR A 351 -8.85 -10.05 6.97
N LEU A 352 -7.53 -10.12 7.04
CA LEU A 352 -6.72 -9.82 8.22
C LEU A 352 -6.30 -8.35 8.18
N TYR A 353 -6.51 -7.61 9.27
CA TYR A 353 -5.99 -6.26 9.44
C TYR A 353 -4.77 -6.30 10.34
N ILE A 354 -3.61 -6.02 9.77
CA ILE A 354 -2.32 -6.28 10.40
C ILE A 354 -1.57 -4.97 10.58
N SER A 355 -1.18 -4.67 11.82
CA SER A 355 -0.17 -3.62 12.07
C SER A 355 1.19 -4.15 11.64
N PHE A 356 1.74 -3.60 10.57
CA PHE A 356 3.04 -3.96 10.02
C PHE A 356 4.04 -2.84 10.27
N SER A 357 5.16 -3.13 10.92
CA SER A 357 6.28 -2.20 11.05
C SER A 357 7.60 -2.82 10.62
N SER A 358 8.56 -2.00 10.26
CA SER A 358 9.91 -2.46 9.91
C SER A 358 10.99 -1.55 10.44
N ASP A 359 12.08 -2.15 10.89
CA ASP A 359 13.35 -1.50 11.22
C ASP A 359 14.40 -2.00 10.21
N SER A 360 15.18 -1.13 9.57
CA SER A 360 16.15 -1.51 8.54
C SER A 360 17.45 -0.73 8.68
N GLU A 361 18.55 -1.33 8.26
CA GLU A 361 19.78 -0.59 8.02
C GLU A 361 19.63 0.30 6.78
N LEU A 362 20.26 1.48 6.78
CA LEU A 362 20.35 2.36 5.60
C LEU A 362 21.64 2.11 4.80
N VAL A 363 22.64 1.53 5.44
CA VAL A 363 23.91 1.10 4.85
C VAL A 363 24.21 -0.32 5.32
N PRO A 364 24.90 -1.15 4.52
CA PRO A 364 25.22 -2.52 4.92
C PRO A 364 25.92 -2.59 6.28
N ARG A 365 25.38 -3.40 7.20
CA ARG A 365 25.85 -3.56 8.60
C ARG A 365 25.77 -2.28 9.44
N GLY A 366 24.98 -1.30 9.01
CA GLY A 366 24.70 -0.09 9.78
C GLY A 366 23.71 -0.33 10.92
N PRO A 367 23.44 0.68 11.76
CA PRO A 367 22.38 0.60 12.76
C PRO A 367 21.00 0.47 12.09
N HIS A 368 20.10 -0.30 12.71
CA HIS A 368 18.70 -0.33 12.30
C HIS A 368 18.01 0.97 12.70
N VAL A 369 17.27 1.53 11.76
CA VAL A 369 16.39 2.67 11.97
C VAL A 369 14.96 2.32 11.64
N PHE A 370 14.01 2.97 12.30
CA PHE A 370 12.59 2.80 12.05
C PHE A 370 12.25 3.21 10.61
N MET A 371 11.64 2.31 9.85
CA MET A 371 11.27 2.51 8.44
C MET A 371 9.78 2.77 8.23
N GLY A 372 8.99 2.72 9.30
CA GLY A 372 7.56 3.00 9.26
C GLY A 372 6.70 1.91 9.92
N LYS A 373 5.46 2.27 10.18
CA LYS A 373 4.42 1.40 10.74
C LYS A 373 3.08 1.76 10.11
N ALA A 374 2.37 0.77 9.59
CA ALA A 374 1.06 0.97 8.96
C ALA A 374 0.15 -0.24 9.16
N VAL A 375 -1.15 -0.01 9.27
CA VAL A 375 -2.14 -1.09 9.15
C VAL A 375 -2.33 -1.48 7.69
N LYS A 376 -2.21 -2.77 7.38
CA LYS A 376 -2.41 -3.34 6.05
C LYS A 376 -3.48 -4.44 6.07
N PRO A 377 -4.46 -4.41 5.15
CA PRO A 377 -5.40 -5.50 4.96
C PRO A 377 -4.78 -6.61 4.11
N PHE A 378 -4.97 -7.86 4.50
CA PHE A 378 -4.56 -9.04 3.75
C PHE A 378 -5.74 -10.01 3.59
N GLN A 379 -6.07 -10.40 2.37
CA GLN A 379 -6.97 -11.50 2.10
C GLN A 379 -6.25 -12.83 2.33
N LEU A 380 -6.77 -13.65 3.24
CA LEU A 380 -6.27 -14.97 3.55
C LEU A 380 -7.04 -16.02 2.75
N ASP A 381 -6.34 -16.71 1.87
CA ASP A 381 -6.76 -17.95 1.25
C ASP A 381 -6.09 -19.11 2.00
N LYS A 382 -6.84 -20.12 2.46
CA LYS A 382 -6.25 -21.27 3.15
C LYS A 382 -5.46 -22.20 2.21
N GLN A 383 -5.55 -21.99 0.90
CA GLN A 383 -4.81 -22.76 -0.10
C GLN A 383 -3.60 -21.97 -0.63
N HIS A 384 -2.45 -22.64 -0.75
CA HIS A 384 -1.20 -22.05 -1.24
C HIS A 384 -1.02 -22.14 -2.77
N SER A 385 -2.01 -22.62 -3.52
CA SER A 385 -1.83 -22.79 -4.96
C SER A 385 -1.94 -21.47 -5.74
N VAL A 386 -1.26 -21.40 -6.89
CA VAL A 386 -1.45 -20.39 -7.94
C VAL A 386 -1.82 -21.11 -9.22
N SER A 387 -2.80 -20.57 -9.95
CA SER A 387 -3.23 -21.10 -11.26
C SER A 387 -2.91 -20.17 -12.43
N GLY A 388 -2.34 -19.00 -12.16
CA GLY A 388 -1.96 -18.03 -13.19
C GLY A 388 -0.92 -17.05 -12.69
N PHE A 389 -0.17 -16.45 -13.61
CA PHE A 389 0.91 -15.49 -13.35
C PHE A 389 0.39 -14.10 -12.95
N ASN A 390 1.23 -13.33 -12.24
CA ASN A 390 1.05 -11.90 -12.00
C ASN A 390 2.40 -11.18 -12.17
N TYR A 391 2.38 -9.97 -12.74
CA TYR A 391 3.59 -9.15 -12.91
C TYR A 391 4.33 -8.89 -11.60
N SER A 392 3.61 -8.72 -10.49
CA SER A 392 4.20 -8.44 -9.18
C SER A 392 5.11 -9.56 -8.66
N TRP A 393 4.96 -10.78 -9.18
CA TRP A 393 5.78 -11.93 -8.82
C TRP A 393 6.95 -12.14 -9.78
N LEU A 394 6.90 -11.55 -10.98
CA LEU A 394 7.93 -11.73 -12.01
C LEU A 394 8.87 -10.52 -12.07
N ASN A 395 8.45 -9.34 -11.63
CA ASN A 395 9.32 -8.17 -11.66
C ASN A 395 10.58 -8.38 -10.81
N GLN A 396 11.76 -8.22 -11.41
CA GLN A 396 13.08 -8.43 -10.79
C GLN A 396 13.31 -9.84 -10.25
N THR A 397 12.80 -10.84 -10.96
CA THR A 397 12.85 -12.25 -10.54
C THR A 397 13.79 -13.06 -11.41
N THR A 398 14.45 -14.05 -10.80
CA THR A 398 15.19 -15.08 -11.53
C THR A 398 14.55 -16.43 -11.27
N LEU A 399 14.26 -17.18 -12.34
CA LEU A 399 13.73 -18.55 -12.30
C LEU A 399 14.64 -19.48 -13.10
N THR A 400 14.84 -20.72 -12.65
CA THR A 400 15.48 -21.74 -13.50
C THR A 400 14.42 -22.54 -14.23
N VAL A 401 14.43 -22.50 -15.56
CA VAL A 401 13.52 -23.29 -16.39
C VAL A 401 14.19 -24.61 -16.76
N LYS A 402 13.58 -25.72 -16.34
CA LYS A 402 13.99 -27.09 -16.65
C LYS A 402 13.01 -27.70 -17.65
N SER A 403 13.51 -28.30 -18.73
CA SER A 403 12.69 -29.01 -19.73
C SER A 403 13.53 -30.12 -20.36
N GLY A 404 13.12 -31.37 -20.16
CA GLY A 404 13.99 -32.54 -20.41
C GLY A 404 15.33 -32.39 -19.67
N ASP A 405 16.44 -32.64 -20.38
CA ASP A 405 17.80 -32.50 -19.83
C ASP A 405 18.32 -31.06 -19.82
N LYS A 406 17.54 -30.08 -20.29
CA LYS A 406 17.97 -28.68 -20.37
C LYS A 406 17.56 -27.92 -19.10
N SER A 407 18.49 -27.10 -18.60
CA SER A 407 18.28 -26.20 -17.46
C SER A 407 18.87 -24.84 -17.80
N GLU A 408 18.07 -23.78 -17.76
CA GLU A 408 18.48 -22.42 -18.15
C GLU A 408 17.84 -21.37 -17.23
N PRO A 409 18.61 -20.37 -16.73
CA PRO A 409 18.05 -19.29 -15.94
C PRO A 409 17.33 -18.26 -16.82
N TYR A 410 16.15 -17.82 -16.37
CA TYR A 410 15.33 -16.79 -16.98
C TYR A 410 15.28 -15.62 -16.00
N PHE A 411 15.59 -14.42 -16.50
CA PHE A 411 15.61 -13.19 -15.72
C PHE A 411 14.46 -12.32 -16.20
N PHE A 412 13.62 -11.86 -15.28
CA PHE A 412 12.47 -11.02 -15.56
C PHE A 412 12.71 -9.66 -14.90
N THR A 413 12.62 -8.58 -15.67
CA THR A 413 12.93 -7.24 -15.18
C THR A 413 12.02 -6.20 -15.83
N LEU A 414 11.76 -5.13 -15.09
CA LEU A 414 11.28 -3.88 -15.66
C LEU A 414 12.50 -3.08 -16.16
N MET A 415 12.45 -2.58 -17.39
CA MET A 415 13.51 -1.72 -17.96
C MET A 415 12.91 -0.37 -18.38
N PRO A 416 13.65 0.74 -18.19
CA PRO A 416 13.25 2.03 -18.70
C PRO A 416 13.25 2.02 -20.24
N THR A 417 12.32 2.75 -20.83
CA THR A 417 12.19 2.96 -22.28
C THR A 417 12.74 4.33 -22.65
N ALA A 418 13.07 4.54 -23.93
CA ALA A 418 13.58 5.82 -24.44
C ALA A 418 12.60 7.00 -24.25
N ASN A 419 11.33 6.72 -23.99
CA ASN A 419 10.29 7.73 -23.79
C ASN A 419 10.02 8.01 -22.30
N GLY A 420 10.89 7.57 -21.38
CA GLY A 420 10.72 7.74 -19.93
C GLY A 420 9.75 6.76 -19.28
N GLY A 421 9.02 5.96 -20.06
CA GLY A 421 8.18 4.86 -19.55
C GLY A 421 9.00 3.64 -19.12
N SER A 422 8.35 2.59 -18.63
CA SER A 422 9.00 1.31 -18.32
C SER A 422 8.28 0.14 -18.98
N GLU A 423 9.04 -0.85 -19.46
CA GLU A 423 8.54 -2.06 -20.11
C GLU A 423 9.13 -3.32 -19.47
N TYR A 424 8.34 -4.40 -19.47
CA TYR A 424 8.71 -5.69 -18.89
C TYR A 424 9.48 -6.53 -19.90
N PHE A 425 10.71 -6.92 -19.57
CA PHE A 425 11.59 -7.73 -20.41
C PHE A 425 12.04 -9.01 -19.72
N TYR A 426 12.35 -10.02 -20.54
CA TYR A 426 12.99 -11.24 -20.08
C TYR A 426 14.30 -11.53 -20.82
N SER A 427 15.24 -12.13 -20.09
CA SER A 427 16.54 -12.56 -20.59
C SER A 427 16.76 -14.05 -20.28
N LYS A 428 17.57 -14.72 -21.09
CA LYS A 428 17.92 -16.15 -20.91
C LYS A 428 19.41 -16.37 -20.74
N GLY A 429 19.80 -17.24 -19.82
CA GLY A 429 21.20 -17.61 -19.54
C GLY A 429 21.95 -16.55 -18.73
N THR A 430 21.91 -15.29 -19.17
CA THR A 430 22.51 -14.14 -18.48
C THR A 430 21.56 -12.93 -18.51
N PRO A 431 21.54 -12.07 -17.48
CA PRO A 431 20.69 -10.88 -17.46
C PRO A 431 20.84 -9.97 -18.67
N ARG A 432 22.03 -9.96 -19.30
CA ARG A 432 22.35 -9.11 -20.46
C ARG A 432 21.84 -9.64 -21.80
N ASN A 433 21.41 -10.91 -21.85
CA ASN A 433 20.93 -11.55 -23.07
C ASN A 433 19.40 -11.40 -23.20
N VAL A 434 18.97 -10.15 -23.39
CA VAL A 434 17.56 -9.78 -23.51
C VAL A 434 16.94 -10.46 -24.72
N GLN A 435 15.83 -11.18 -24.51
CA GLN A 435 15.12 -11.91 -25.56
C GLN A 435 13.94 -11.13 -26.12
N GLY A 436 13.34 -10.25 -25.32
CA GLY A 436 12.21 -9.42 -25.71
C GLY A 436 11.26 -9.15 -24.53
N PRO A 437 10.12 -8.51 -24.80
CA PRO A 437 9.18 -8.16 -23.75
C PRO A 437 8.38 -9.38 -23.27
N PHE A 438 7.84 -9.29 -22.07
CA PHE A 438 6.85 -10.24 -21.58
C PHE A 438 5.57 -9.54 -21.13
N SER A 439 4.46 -10.25 -21.22
CA SER A 439 3.18 -9.80 -20.69
C SER A 439 2.42 -10.93 -19.99
N VAL A 440 1.45 -10.56 -19.14
CA VAL A 440 0.52 -11.48 -18.52
C VAL A 440 -0.86 -11.22 -19.12
N VAL A 441 -1.43 -12.24 -19.78
CA VAL A 441 -2.75 -12.19 -20.43
C VAL A 441 -3.56 -13.38 -19.93
N ASP A 442 -4.72 -13.12 -19.32
CA ASP A 442 -5.60 -14.15 -18.74
C ASP A 442 -4.87 -15.14 -17.81
N GLY A 443 -3.93 -14.63 -17.00
CA GLY A 443 -3.12 -15.45 -16.09
C GLY A 443 -2.02 -16.28 -16.76
N LYS A 444 -1.82 -16.17 -18.08
CA LYS A 444 -0.73 -16.82 -18.81
C LYS A 444 0.39 -15.85 -19.10
N LEU A 445 1.63 -16.33 -19.04
CA LEU A 445 2.83 -15.53 -19.32
C LEU A 445 3.15 -15.63 -20.81
N HIS A 446 3.08 -14.50 -21.50
CA HIS A 446 3.42 -14.37 -22.92
C HIS A 446 4.85 -13.84 -23.03
N LEU A 447 5.73 -14.61 -23.65
CA LEU A 447 7.12 -14.28 -23.89
C LEU A 447 7.29 -13.96 -25.38
N SER A 448 7.47 -12.68 -25.71
CA SER A 448 7.66 -12.23 -27.08
C SER A 448 9.14 -12.23 -27.42
N ALA A 449 9.55 -13.05 -28.39
CA ALA A 449 10.90 -13.05 -28.92
C ALA A 449 11.12 -11.86 -29.88
N THR A 450 12.38 -11.49 -30.10
CA THR A 450 12.76 -10.40 -31.02
C THR A 450 12.33 -10.61 -32.47
N ASP A 451 12.07 -11.84 -32.88
CA ASP A 451 11.57 -12.20 -34.22
C ASP A 451 10.03 -12.09 -34.35
N GLY A 452 9.33 -11.69 -33.28
CA GLY A 452 7.89 -11.54 -33.23
C GLY A 452 7.14 -12.82 -32.84
N ALA A 453 7.82 -13.95 -32.63
CA ALA A 453 7.18 -15.16 -32.12
C ALA A 453 6.79 -14.98 -30.65
N VAL A 454 5.57 -15.41 -30.30
CA VAL A 454 5.07 -15.36 -28.91
C VAL A 454 4.95 -16.78 -28.38
N GLN A 455 5.69 -17.07 -27.30
CA GLN A 455 5.53 -18.28 -26.52
C GLN A 455 4.60 -18.02 -25.34
N VAL A 456 3.55 -18.83 -25.21
CA VAL A 456 2.64 -18.83 -24.07
C VAL A 456 3.14 -19.82 -23.03
N VAL A 457 3.16 -19.40 -21.78
CA VAL A 457 3.48 -20.22 -20.61
C VAL A 457 2.27 -20.25 -19.69
N GLU A 458 1.79 -21.45 -19.40
CA GLU A 458 0.61 -21.71 -18.57
C GLU A 458 1.00 -22.53 -17.35
N ILE A 459 0.52 -22.13 -16.16
CA ILE A 459 0.74 -22.88 -14.93
C ILE A 459 -0.22 -24.06 -14.91
N VAL A 460 0.33 -25.27 -14.76
CA VAL A 460 -0.42 -26.52 -14.60
C VAL A 460 -0.55 -26.89 -13.13
N ASP A 461 0.54 -26.72 -12.39
CA ASP A 461 0.58 -26.98 -10.96
C ASP A 461 1.63 -26.07 -10.30
N ALA A 462 1.46 -25.83 -9.01
CA ALA A 462 2.34 -24.98 -8.24
C ALA A 462 2.57 -25.57 -6.85
N ASN A 463 3.84 -25.62 -6.47
CA ASN A 463 4.24 -25.88 -5.10
C ASN A 463 5.19 -24.80 -4.61
N ARG A 464 5.61 -24.89 -3.35
CA ARG A 464 6.46 -23.87 -2.72
C ARG A 464 7.85 -23.68 -3.34
N LYS A 465 8.35 -24.63 -4.15
CA LYS A 465 9.69 -24.60 -4.76
C LYS A 465 9.68 -24.33 -6.26
N ALA A 466 8.58 -24.65 -6.95
CA ALA A 466 8.51 -24.55 -8.40
C ALA A 466 7.08 -24.46 -8.94
N LEU A 467 6.98 -23.98 -10.19
CA LEU A 467 5.81 -24.10 -11.04
C LEU A 467 6.03 -25.21 -12.06
N SER A 468 5.07 -26.13 -12.17
CA SER A 468 4.93 -27.01 -13.33
C SER A 468 4.17 -26.23 -14.39
N VAL A 469 4.74 -26.10 -15.58
CA VAL A 469 4.21 -25.26 -16.65
C VAL A 469 4.15 -25.99 -17.98
N CYS A 470 3.24 -25.56 -18.83
CA CYS A 470 3.21 -25.88 -20.26
C CYS A 470 3.72 -24.67 -21.06
N ARG A 471 4.54 -24.90 -22.09
CA ARG A 471 5.12 -23.87 -22.94
C ARG A 471 4.84 -24.15 -24.41
N TYR A 472 3.96 -23.37 -25.04
CA TYR A 472 3.53 -23.60 -26.41
C TYR A 472 3.43 -22.29 -27.21
N PRO A 473 3.47 -22.31 -28.55
CA PRO A 473 3.28 -21.11 -29.37
C PRO A 473 1.88 -20.51 -29.22
N LEU A 474 1.75 -19.19 -29.35
CA LEU A 474 0.46 -18.51 -29.36
C LEU A 474 -0.49 -19.11 -30.42
N GLY A 475 -1.74 -19.37 -30.03
CA GLY A 475 -2.75 -20.02 -30.87
C GLY A 475 -2.71 -21.55 -30.86
N SER A 476 -1.78 -22.15 -30.12
CA SER A 476 -1.73 -23.60 -29.84
C SER A 476 -2.18 -23.92 -28.41
N GLN A 477 -2.17 -25.20 -28.05
CA GLN A 477 -2.47 -25.70 -26.71
C GLN A 477 -1.36 -26.65 -26.24
N CYS A 478 -1.29 -26.92 -24.92
CA CYS A 478 -0.27 -27.80 -24.38
C CYS A 478 -0.35 -29.22 -24.97
N GLY A 479 0.75 -29.68 -25.55
CA GLY A 479 0.93 -31.04 -26.04
C GLY A 479 2.07 -31.78 -25.33
N ALA A 480 2.27 -33.04 -25.71
CA ALA A 480 3.38 -33.85 -25.19
C ALA A 480 4.73 -33.22 -25.56
N GLY A 481 5.57 -32.97 -24.55
CA GLY A 481 6.88 -32.33 -24.74
C GLY A 481 6.91 -30.81 -24.51
N ASP A 482 5.76 -30.17 -24.31
CA ASP A 482 5.68 -28.74 -23.96
C ASP A 482 5.88 -28.49 -22.45
N GLU A 483 6.03 -29.56 -21.68
CA GLU A 483 6.16 -29.53 -20.23
C GLU A 483 7.53 -28.99 -19.80
N ALA A 484 7.48 -28.11 -18.80
CA ALA A 484 8.66 -27.58 -18.15
C ALA A 484 8.39 -27.32 -16.67
N THR A 485 9.47 -27.10 -15.92
CA THR A 485 9.41 -26.70 -14.51
C THR A 485 10.16 -25.40 -14.33
N MET A 486 9.53 -24.38 -13.76
CA MET A 486 10.17 -23.13 -13.37
C MET A 486 10.47 -23.17 -11.86
N VAL A 487 11.74 -23.30 -11.51
CA VAL A 487 12.22 -23.40 -10.12
C VAL A 487 12.51 -22.01 -9.55
N PHE A 488 12.06 -21.75 -8.33
CA PHE A 488 12.24 -20.49 -7.62
C PHE A 488 13.61 -20.40 -6.94
N HIS A 489 14.23 -19.22 -6.95
CA HIS A 489 15.49 -18.92 -6.26
C HIS A 489 15.26 -18.13 -4.97
N HIS A 490 14.55 -18.75 -4.03
CA HIS A 490 14.10 -18.10 -2.79
C HIS A 490 14.80 -18.64 -1.54
N GLY A 491 15.95 -19.31 -1.69
CA GLY A 491 16.77 -19.77 -0.56
C GLY A 491 16.31 -21.06 0.13
N LEU A 492 15.20 -21.68 -0.30
CA LEU A 492 14.79 -23.00 0.23
C LEU A 492 15.68 -24.16 -0.22
N GLU A 493 16.49 -23.97 -1.26
CA GLU A 493 17.50 -24.94 -1.72
C GLU A 493 18.50 -25.32 -0.59
N GLN A 494 18.63 -24.47 0.43
CA GLN A 494 19.58 -24.59 1.54
C GLN A 494 18.97 -25.29 2.77
N ILE A 495 17.64 -25.47 2.81
CA ILE A 495 16.93 -26.12 3.92
C ILE A 495 16.78 -27.61 3.58
N LYS A 496 17.48 -28.46 4.35
CA LYS A 496 17.48 -29.92 4.18
C LYS A 496 16.20 -30.58 4.67
#